data_AF-A0AAD5C7E6-F1
#
_entry.id   AF-A0AAD5C7E6-F1
#
_cell.length_a   1.000
_cell.length_b   1.000
_cell.length_c   1.000
_cell.angle_alpha   90.00
_cell.angle_beta   90.00
_cell.angle_gamma   90.00
#
_symmetry.space_group_name_H-M   'P 1'
#
loop_
_entity.id
_entity.type
_entity.pdbx_description
1 polymer ?
#
loop_
_entity_poly.entity_id
_entity_poly.type
_entity_poly.pdbx_seq_one_letter_code
_entity_poly.pdbx_strand_id
1 'polypeptide(L)'
;MSFMKDFDHLKIEKKDIALATNNFDPNNVIGSGGFGRVYKGELSSPEGLITEILEDRRKRVDFLKHLNEDSFRGLFENWQKGDFLGRGMFSTVYKGYTKSGFFFAVKEFPLLDQGSQGKQTVIQLEQEVSLLRQLDHENIVRYFGTDKDDGKLYIFVELMTKGSLAKIYQKYKLRESQVSAYTKQILSGLNYLHERKVVHRDIKCAKILVDASGSVKLADFGLAIASALNGMQPSKGSAHWMAPEVYQQGKDCGFAADIWSLGCTVLEMFTSKHPYSDLEGVCF
;
A
#
# COMPACT_ATOMS: atom_id res chain seq x y z
N MET A 1 -12.06 26.42 -14.94
CA MET A 1 -10.83 27.20 -15.23
C MET A 1 -10.27 27.82 -13.93
N SER A 2 -10.01 27.02 -12.89
CA SER A 2 -9.59 27.50 -11.56
C SER A 2 -8.60 26.58 -10.81
N PHE A 3 -7.94 25.63 -11.49
CA PHE A 3 -6.98 24.70 -10.86
C PHE A 3 -5.51 25.11 -11.03
N MET A 4 -5.26 26.18 -11.80
CA MET A 4 -3.90 26.61 -12.18
C MET A 4 -3.38 27.82 -11.40
N LYS A 5 -4.21 28.48 -10.58
CA LYS A 5 -3.81 29.63 -9.77
C LYS A 5 -3.17 29.24 -8.43
N ASP A 6 -3.36 28.00 -7.98
CA ASP A 6 -2.91 27.55 -6.65
C ASP A 6 -1.44 27.12 -6.57
N PHE A 7 -0.63 27.33 -7.62
CA PHE A 7 0.78 26.92 -7.65
C PHE A 7 1.74 28.03 -8.09
N ASP A 8 1.28 29.27 -8.28
CA ASP A 8 2.16 30.39 -8.66
C ASP A 8 3.18 30.74 -7.57
N HIS A 9 2.90 30.40 -6.31
CA HIS A 9 3.81 30.57 -5.17
C HIS A 9 4.94 29.50 -5.11
N LEU A 10 4.91 28.47 -5.97
CA LEU A 10 5.95 27.44 -6.08
C LEU A 10 6.94 27.70 -7.23
N LYS A 11 6.80 28.81 -7.95
CA LYS A 11 7.75 29.21 -9.00
C LYS A 11 9.00 29.80 -8.36
N ILE A 12 10.03 28.96 -8.17
CA ILE A 12 11.37 29.42 -7.76
C ILE A 12 12.08 29.99 -8.99
N GLU A 13 12.50 31.25 -8.93
CA GLU A 13 13.23 31.87 -10.05
C GLU A 13 14.63 31.27 -10.20
N LYS A 14 15.12 31.17 -11.44
CA LYS A 14 16.45 30.63 -11.75
C LYS A 14 17.57 31.36 -10.99
N LYS A 15 17.38 32.65 -10.70
CA LYS A 15 18.34 33.47 -9.95
C LYS A 15 18.45 33.02 -8.49
N ASP A 16 17.35 32.62 -7.88
CA ASP A 16 17.32 32.16 -6.49
C ASP A 16 17.92 30.76 -6.36
N ILE A 17 17.70 29.89 -7.35
CA ILE A 17 18.36 28.57 -7.44
C ILE A 17 19.89 28.74 -7.58
N ALA A 18 20.34 29.68 -8.41
CA ALA A 18 21.76 29.96 -8.56
C ALA A 18 22.36 30.53 -7.26
N LEU A 19 21.68 31.45 -6.57
CA LEU A 19 22.14 31.95 -5.28
C LEU A 19 22.20 30.84 -4.22
N ALA A 20 21.17 30.02 -4.12
CA ALA A 20 21.09 28.96 -3.12
C ALA A 20 22.20 27.92 -3.27
N THR A 21 22.56 27.58 -4.50
CA THR A 21 23.57 26.56 -4.81
C THR A 21 25.00 27.11 -4.84
N ASN A 22 25.20 28.38 -4.46
CA ASN A 22 26.46 29.12 -4.68
C ASN A 22 26.92 29.03 -6.14
N ASN A 23 26.00 29.34 -7.06
CA ASN A 23 26.15 29.25 -8.50
C ASN A 23 26.59 27.85 -8.99
N PHE A 24 25.95 26.80 -8.46
CA PHE A 24 26.27 25.40 -8.76
C PHE A 24 27.73 25.03 -8.47
N ASP A 25 28.24 25.44 -7.30
CA ASP A 25 29.59 25.11 -6.83
C ASP A 25 29.79 23.57 -6.80
N PRO A 26 30.89 23.02 -7.33
CA PRO A 26 31.16 21.58 -7.30
C PRO A 26 31.15 20.96 -5.90
N ASN A 27 31.49 21.73 -4.86
CA ASN A 27 31.47 21.26 -3.47
C ASN A 27 30.05 21.03 -2.94
N ASN A 28 29.05 21.61 -3.62
CA ASN A 28 27.64 21.42 -3.30
C ASN A 28 27.04 20.22 -4.06
N VAL A 29 27.80 19.48 -4.88
CA VAL A 29 27.29 18.31 -5.58
C VAL A 29 27.05 17.17 -4.60
N ILE A 30 25.81 16.71 -4.52
CA ILE A 30 25.40 15.59 -3.67
C ILE A 30 25.18 14.29 -4.44
N GLY A 31 25.28 14.34 -5.77
CA GLY A 31 25.20 13.17 -6.63
C GLY A 31 25.08 13.53 -8.12
N SER A 32 24.94 12.51 -8.95
CA SER A 32 24.65 12.66 -10.38
C SER A 32 23.69 11.57 -10.84
N GLY A 33 22.79 11.92 -11.75
CA GLY A 33 21.83 11.01 -12.37
C GLY A 33 21.76 11.20 -13.89
N GLY A 34 20.83 10.50 -14.56
CA GLY A 34 20.69 10.48 -16.03
C GLY A 34 20.37 11.84 -16.70
N PHE A 35 20.14 12.89 -15.92
CA PHE A 35 19.84 14.25 -16.39
C PHE A 35 20.80 15.33 -15.86
N GLY A 36 21.91 14.95 -15.22
CA GLY A 36 22.94 15.89 -14.76
C GLY A 36 23.38 15.74 -13.31
N ARG A 37 24.18 16.70 -12.83
CA ARG A 37 24.65 16.79 -11.44
C ARG A 37 23.57 17.37 -10.54
N VAL A 38 23.44 16.82 -9.34
CA VAL A 38 22.49 17.27 -8.31
C VAL A 38 23.24 18.07 -7.27
N TYR A 39 22.78 19.28 -6.98
CA TYR A 39 23.44 20.22 -6.09
C TYR A 39 22.58 20.48 -4.84
N LYS A 40 23.21 20.57 -3.68
CA LYS A 40 22.65 21.10 -2.44
C LYS A 40 22.64 22.63 -2.54
N GLY A 41 21.53 23.26 -2.18
CA GLY A 41 21.45 24.71 -2.08
C GLY A 41 20.73 25.14 -0.80
N GLU A 42 21.14 26.27 -0.24
CA GLU A 42 20.55 26.88 0.96
C GLU A 42 19.97 28.25 0.57
N LEU A 43 18.63 28.38 0.60
CA LEU A 43 17.96 29.68 0.39
C LEU A 43 17.84 30.41 1.72
N SER A 44 18.40 31.62 1.78
CA SER A 44 18.21 32.54 2.91
C SER A 44 17.11 33.53 2.55
N SER A 45 15.93 33.44 3.16
CA SER A 45 14.95 34.53 3.09
C SER A 45 15.22 35.57 4.21
N PRO A 46 14.84 36.85 4.02
CA PRO A 46 14.99 37.89 5.06
C PRO A 46 14.13 37.67 6.31
N GLU A 47 13.25 36.66 6.30
CA GLU A 47 12.42 36.26 7.42
C GLU A 47 13.01 34.97 7.99
N GLY A 48 13.85 35.14 9.02
CA GLY A 48 14.76 34.14 9.59
C GLY A 48 14.30 32.68 9.59
N LEU A 49 15.26 31.82 9.23
CA LEU A 49 15.30 30.36 9.41
C LEU A 49 14.08 29.58 8.88
N ILE A 50 14.26 29.04 7.67
CA ILE A 50 13.53 27.89 7.14
C ILE A 50 13.74 26.70 8.11
N THR A 51 12.82 26.56 9.05
CA THR A 51 12.66 25.40 9.92
C THR A 51 11.76 24.37 9.23
N GLU A 52 12.13 23.97 8.02
CA GLU A 52 11.39 22.95 7.24
C GLU A 52 11.92 21.54 7.50
N ILE A 53 12.20 21.25 8.78
CA ILE A 53 12.23 19.91 9.37
C ILE A 53 11.06 19.75 10.36
N LEU A 54 10.27 20.81 10.60
CA LEU A 54 9.10 20.78 11.47
C LEU A 54 7.78 20.44 10.75
N GLU A 55 7.74 20.42 9.42
CA GLU A 55 6.55 19.99 8.68
C GLU A 55 6.27 18.48 8.78
N ASP A 56 7.28 17.65 9.06
CA ASP A 56 7.08 16.20 9.26
C ASP A 56 6.36 15.91 10.60
N ARG A 57 6.48 16.74 11.64
CA ARG A 57 5.76 16.51 12.90
C ARG A 57 4.31 17.00 12.89
N ARG A 58 4.00 18.14 12.25
CA ARG A 58 2.62 18.67 12.24
C ARG A 58 1.67 17.80 11.40
N LYS A 59 2.07 17.38 10.19
CA LYS A 59 1.24 16.51 9.33
C LYS A 59 1.01 15.10 9.93
N ARG A 60 2.00 14.52 10.63
CA ARG A 60 1.85 13.24 11.36
C ARG A 60 0.92 13.34 12.58
N VAL A 61 1.03 14.45 13.30
CA VAL A 61 0.12 14.76 14.40
C VAL A 61 -1.29 15.02 13.85
N ASP A 62 -1.41 15.54 12.63
CA ASP A 62 -2.69 15.73 11.96
C ASP A 62 -3.30 14.42 11.46
N PHE A 63 -2.58 13.50 10.80
CA PHE A 63 -3.15 12.18 10.43
C PHE A 63 -3.77 11.47 11.63
N LEU A 64 -3.03 11.37 12.73
CA LEU A 64 -3.50 10.73 13.95
C LEU A 64 -4.70 11.46 14.59
N LYS A 65 -4.85 12.77 14.37
CA LYS A 65 -6.01 13.55 14.80
C LYS A 65 -7.24 13.34 13.88
N HIS A 66 -7.03 13.09 12.59
CA HIS A 66 -8.09 12.90 11.58
C HIS A 66 -8.57 11.44 11.43
N LEU A 67 -8.01 10.48 12.18
CA LEU A 67 -8.59 9.12 12.30
C LEU A 67 -10.00 9.13 12.93
N ASN A 68 -10.39 10.24 13.57
CA ASN A 68 -11.65 10.37 14.30
C ASN A 68 -12.91 10.54 13.42
N GLU A 69 -12.78 10.60 12.09
CA GLU A 69 -13.90 10.86 11.15
C GLU A 69 -14.43 9.60 10.43
N ASP A 70 -14.07 8.40 10.91
CA ASP A 70 -14.52 7.15 10.27
C ASP A 70 -15.99 6.82 10.55
N SER A 71 -16.72 6.47 9.49
CA SER A 71 -18.18 6.24 9.50
C SER A 71 -18.64 5.14 10.46
N PHE A 72 -17.76 4.24 10.88
CA PHE A 72 -18.09 3.11 11.76
C PHE A 72 -17.48 3.21 13.16
N ARG A 73 -16.93 4.37 13.57
CA ARG A 73 -16.19 4.52 14.84
C ARG A 73 -16.92 3.93 16.06
N GLY A 74 -18.20 4.26 16.25
CA GLY A 74 -19.00 3.80 17.38
C GLY A 74 -19.21 2.28 17.44
N LEU A 75 -19.10 1.57 16.30
CA LEU A 75 -19.27 0.11 16.27
C LEU A 75 -18.09 -0.63 16.87
N PHE A 76 -16.89 -0.04 16.81
CA PHE A 76 -15.67 -0.67 17.29
C PHE A 76 -15.27 -0.18 18.68
N GLU A 77 -16.05 0.69 19.34
CA GLU A 77 -15.73 1.06 20.72
C GLU A 77 -15.83 -0.16 21.66
N ASN A 78 -14.79 -0.37 22.47
CA ASN A 78 -14.69 -1.49 23.43
C ASN A 78 -14.84 -2.88 22.80
N TRP A 79 -14.30 -3.06 21.60
CA TRP A 79 -14.18 -4.36 20.96
C TRP A 79 -13.27 -5.34 21.74
N GLN A 80 -13.48 -6.63 21.55
CA GLN A 80 -12.67 -7.70 22.14
C GLN A 80 -11.76 -8.32 21.09
N LYS A 81 -10.47 -8.43 21.41
CA LYS A 81 -9.50 -9.16 20.60
C LYS A 81 -9.63 -10.65 20.84
N GLY A 82 -9.73 -11.41 19.75
CA GLY A 82 -9.80 -12.87 19.75
C GLY A 82 -8.61 -13.51 19.05
N ASP A 83 -8.88 -14.60 18.33
CA ASP A 83 -7.88 -15.49 17.76
C ASP A 83 -6.91 -14.80 16.80
N PHE A 84 -5.65 -15.25 16.82
CA PHE A 84 -4.66 -14.89 15.80
C PHE A 84 -5.05 -15.46 14.42
N LEU A 85 -5.03 -14.62 13.39
CA LEU A 85 -5.38 -15.00 12.01
C LEU A 85 -4.16 -15.09 11.09
N GLY A 86 -3.13 -14.27 11.34
CA GLY A 86 -1.90 -14.24 10.56
C GLY A 86 -0.98 -13.07 10.92
N ARG A 87 0.20 -13.05 10.31
CA ARG A 87 1.19 -11.99 10.46
C ARG A 87 1.61 -11.48 9.08
N GLY A 88 1.57 -10.17 8.90
CA GLY A 88 2.13 -9.46 7.75
C GLY A 88 3.57 -9.03 8.02
N MET A 89 4.14 -8.24 7.10
CA MET A 89 5.51 -7.73 7.24
C MET A 89 5.65 -6.78 8.45
N PHE A 90 4.65 -5.94 8.68
CA PHE A 90 4.64 -4.93 9.74
C PHE A 90 3.41 -5.00 10.67
N SER A 91 2.54 -5.98 10.45
CA SER A 91 1.30 -6.14 11.22
C SER A 91 1.10 -7.55 11.74
N THR A 92 0.30 -7.64 12.79
CA THR A 92 -0.31 -8.89 13.24
C THR A 92 -1.82 -8.80 13.11
N VAL A 93 -2.46 -9.82 12.58
CA VAL A 93 -3.90 -9.83 12.29
C VAL A 93 -4.61 -10.75 13.27
N TYR A 94 -5.65 -10.22 13.90
CA TYR A 94 -6.49 -10.96 14.85
C TYR A 94 -7.96 -10.89 14.43
N LYS A 95 -8.75 -11.81 14.97
CA LYS A 95 -10.20 -11.72 14.96
C LYS A 95 -10.62 -10.70 16.02
N GLY A 96 -11.64 -9.91 15.70
CA GLY A 96 -12.28 -8.96 16.61
C GLY A 96 -13.75 -9.28 16.79
N TYR A 97 -14.30 -8.89 17.94
CA TYR A 97 -15.72 -9.01 18.25
C TYR A 97 -16.22 -7.75 18.96
N THR A 98 -17.23 -7.10 18.39
CA THR A 98 -17.81 -5.89 18.99
C THR A 98 -18.79 -6.25 20.11
N LYS A 99 -19.10 -5.28 20.97
CA LYS A 99 -20.18 -5.43 21.98
C LYS A 99 -21.55 -5.73 21.35
N SER A 100 -21.79 -5.29 20.12
CA SER A 100 -23.03 -5.52 19.38
C SER A 100 -23.11 -6.91 18.74
N GLY A 101 -22.09 -7.76 18.88
CA GLY A 101 -22.08 -9.11 18.33
C GLY A 101 -21.49 -9.24 16.93
N PHE A 102 -20.83 -8.20 16.43
CA PHE A 102 -20.27 -8.18 15.09
C PHE A 102 -18.83 -8.68 15.07
N PHE A 103 -18.54 -9.64 14.18
CA PHE A 103 -17.20 -10.18 13.97
C PHE A 103 -16.46 -9.45 12.85
N PHE A 104 -15.18 -9.17 13.08
CA PHE A 104 -14.32 -8.47 12.13
C PHE A 104 -12.87 -8.99 12.20
N ALA A 105 -12.01 -8.52 11.30
CA ALA A 105 -10.56 -8.71 11.39
C ALA A 105 -9.89 -7.39 11.74
N VAL A 106 -8.88 -7.44 12.60
CA VAL A 106 -8.10 -6.28 13.02
C VAL A 106 -6.63 -6.49 12.67
N LYS A 107 -6.07 -5.58 11.88
CA LYS A 107 -4.62 -5.47 11.70
C LYS A 107 -4.06 -4.57 12.80
N GLU A 108 -3.19 -5.11 13.64
CA GLU A 108 -2.45 -4.41 14.69
C GLU A 108 -1.04 -4.06 14.18
N PHE A 109 -0.67 -2.78 14.31
CA PHE A 109 0.65 -2.27 13.97
C PHE A 109 1.29 -1.62 15.20
N PRO A 110 2.51 -1.99 15.59
CA PRO A 110 3.22 -1.31 16.66
C PRO A 110 3.67 0.08 16.21
N LEU A 111 3.30 1.13 16.95
CA LEU A 111 3.79 2.50 16.77
C LEU A 111 4.98 2.73 17.70
N LEU A 112 6.02 1.90 17.59
CA LEU A 112 7.25 2.10 18.36
C LEU A 112 8.07 3.25 17.74
N ASP A 113 8.62 4.12 18.59
CA ASP A 113 9.49 5.24 18.21
C ASP A 113 10.88 4.73 17.79
N GLN A 114 10.95 4.05 16.64
CA GLN A 114 12.17 3.40 16.15
C GLN A 114 12.76 4.17 14.95
N GLY A 115 13.33 5.35 15.22
CA GLY A 115 14.20 6.07 14.28
C GLY A 115 13.59 6.30 12.88
N SER A 116 14.44 6.34 11.84
CA SER A 116 14.02 6.57 10.45
C SER A 116 13.12 5.46 9.87
N GLN A 117 13.24 4.22 10.34
CA GLN A 117 12.46 3.07 9.86
C GLN A 117 11.01 3.09 10.38
N GLY A 118 10.81 3.42 11.66
CA GLY A 118 9.48 3.65 12.23
C GLY A 118 8.78 4.80 11.51
N LYS A 119 9.54 5.82 11.10
CA LYS A 119 8.98 6.95 10.36
C LYS A 119 8.42 6.57 8.99
N GLN A 120 9.13 5.74 8.23
CA GLN A 120 8.68 5.28 6.91
C GLN A 120 7.45 4.36 7.02
N THR A 121 7.41 3.52 8.06
CA THR A 121 6.30 2.60 8.33
C THR A 121 4.99 3.37 8.53
N VAL A 122 5.00 4.44 9.33
CA VAL A 122 3.80 5.26 9.56
C VAL A 122 3.30 5.87 8.24
N ILE A 123 4.16 6.45 7.41
CA ILE A 123 3.75 7.04 6.12
C ILE A 123 3.06 5.99 5.22
N GLN A 124 3.57 4.75 5.19
CA GLN A 124 2.94 3.67 4.43
C GLN A 124 1.57 3.29 5.00
N LEU A 125 1.40 3.32 6.32
CA LEU A 125 0.11 3.07 6.96
C LEU A 125 -0.90 4.19 6.68
N GLU A 126 -0.45 5.45 6.68
CA GLU A 126 -1.28 6.60 6.32
C GLU A 126 -1.82 6.46 4.88
N GLN A 127 -0.95 6.06 3.96
CA GLN A 127 -1.32 5.80 2.56
C GLN A 127 -2.28 4.61 2.44
N GLU A 128 -2.01 3.50 3.14
CA GLU A 128 -2.89 2.33 3.13
C GLU A 128 -4.29 2.68 3.65
N VAL A 129 -4.38 3.36 4.80
CA VAL A 129 -5.67 3.78 5.38
C VAL A 129 -6.40 4.76 4.47
N SER A 130 -5.71 5.78 3.96
CA SER A 130 -6.31 6.78 3.08
C SER A 130 -6.87 6.16 1.79
N LEU A 131 -6.15 5.18 1.23
CA LEU A 131 -6.62 4.42 0.08
C LEU A 131 -7.83 3.55 0.44
N LEU A 132 -7.70 2.72 1.48
CA LEU A 132 -8.74 1.78 1.91
C LEU A 132 -10.09 2.47 2.20
N ARG A 133 -10.07 3.67 2.78
CA ARG A 133 -11.27 4.48 3.06
C ARG A 133 -12.09 4.81 1.80
N GLN A 134 -11.46 4.82 0.63
CA GLN A 134 -12.09 5.19 -0.66
C GLN A 134 -12.55 3.97 -1.48
N LEU A 135 -12.28 2.75 -1.01
CA LEU A 135 -12.60 1.52 -1.73
C LEU A 135 -13.88 0.90 -1.18
N ASP A 136 -14.88 0.71 -2.06
CA ASP A 136 -16.10 -0.04 -1.76
C ASP A 136 -16.47 -0.88 -2.98
N HIS A 137 -16.20 -2.19 -2.90
CA HIS A 137 -16.43 -3.14 -3.99
C HIS A 137 -16.60 -4.56 -3.45
N GLU A 138 -17.42 -5.38 -4.12
CA GLU A 138 -17.70 -6.75 -3.69
C GLU A 138 -16.46 -7.65 -3.62
N ASN A 139 -15.45 -7.41 -4.47
CA ASN A 139 -14.19 -8.16 -4.53
C ASN A 139 -12.98 -7.42 -3.92
N ILE A 140 -13.22 -6.46 -3.03
CA ILE A 140 -12.18 -5.77 -2.25
C ILE A 140 -12.54 -5.86 -0.77
N VAL A 141 -11.54 -6.16 0.07
CA VAL A 141 -11.75 -6.22 1.52
C VAL A 141 -12.21 -4.87 2.04
N ARG A 142 -13.43 -4.85 2.59
CA ARG A 142 -14.08 -3.66 3.12
C ARG A 142 -13.37 -3.15 4.36
N TYR A 143 -12.97 -1.89 4.29
CA TYR A 143 -12.52 -1.11 5.43
C TYR A 143 -13.71 -0.71 6.30
N PHE A 144 -13.55 -0.82 7.61
CA PHE A 144 -14.54 -0.34 8.56
C PHE A 144 -14.04 0.88 9.34
N GLY A 145 -12.77 0.92 9.72
CA GLY A 145 -12.27 2.03 10.50
C GLY A 145 -10.86 1.82 10.98
N THR A 146 -10.36 2.84 11.67
CA THR A 146 -9.09 2.78 12.39
C THR A 146 -9.29 3.19 13.83
N ASP A 147 -8.38 2.73 14.68
CA ASP A 147 -8.29 3.16 16.07
C ASP A 147 -6.84 3.18 16.53
N LYS A 148 -6.57 3.89 17.60
CA LYS A 148 -5.26 3.97 18.22
C LYS A 148 -5.38 3.81 19.72
N ASP A 149 -4.69 2.82 20.25
CA ASP A 149 -4.60 2.57 21.68
C ASP A 149 -3.22 2.01 22.05
N ASP A 150 -2.72 2.40 23.23
CA ASP A 150 -1.47 1.91 23.84
C ASP A 150 -0.27 1.79 22.87
N GLY A 151 0.03 2.88 22.13
CA GLY A 151 1.16 2.90 21.20
C GLY A 151 1.00 1.94 20.01
N LYS A 152 -0.23 1.57 19.64
CA LYS A 152 -0.55 0.73 18.49
C LYS A 152 -1.61 1.37 17.62
N LEU A 153 -1.52 1.11 16.32
CA LEU A 153 -2.56 1.43 15.36
C LEU A 153 -3.34 0.16 15.02
N TYR A 154 -4.66 0.27 14.98
CA TYR A 154 -5.58 -0.78 14.59
C TYR A 154 -6.29 -0.38 13.30
N ILE A 155 -6.34 -1.30 12.34
CA ILE A 155 -7.16 -1.18 11.14
C ILE A 155 -8.23 -2.27 11.20
N PHE A 156 -9.49 -1.87 11.24
CA PHE A 156 -10.65 -2.77 11.25
C PHE A 156 -11.15 -2.99 9.83
N VAL A 157 -11.26 -4.26 9.46
CA VAL A 157 -11.71 -4.70 8.13
C VAL A 157 -12.64 -5.89 8.26
N GLU A 158 -13.34 -6.21 7.18
CA GLU A 158 -14.19 -7.40 7.14
C GLU A 158 -13.44 -8.70 7.41
N LEU A 159 -14.11 -9.63 8.10
CA LEU A 159 -13.55 -10.92 8.44
C LEU A 159 -13.74 -11.93 7.30
N MET A 160 -12.65 -12.34 6.68
CA MET A 160 -12.63 -13.37 5.64
C MET A 160 -12.41 -14.76 6.26
N THR A 161 -13.52 -15.43 6.60
CA THR A 161 -13.54 -16.60 7.50
C THR A 161 -12.80 -17.83 6.99
N LYS A 162 -12.53 -17.95 5.69
CA LYS A 162 -11.80 -19.10 5.12
C LYS A 162 -10.31 -18.83 4.92
N GLY A 163 -9.85 -17.62 5.27
CA GLY A 163 -8.45 -17.21 5.13
C GLY A 163 -8.09 -16.93 3.67
N SER A 164 -6.80 -17.09 3.34
CA SER A 164 -6.30 -16.82 1.99
C SER A 164 -6.58 -17.97 1.03
N LEU A 165 -6.67 -17.65 -0.25
CA LEU A 165 -6.78 -18.63 -1.33
C LEU A 165 -5.58 -19.59 -1.34
N ALA A 166 -4.42 -19.14 -0.86
CA ALA A 166 -3.26 -20.00 -0.62
C ALA A 166 -3.54 -21.12 0.39
N LYS A 167 -4.19 -20.79 1.52
CA LYS A 167 -4.61 -21.81 2.50
C LYS A 167 -5.67 -22.74 1.91
N ILE A 168 -6.50 -22.26 1.00
CA ILE A 168 -7.52 -23.08 0.31
C ILE A 168 -6.85 -24.11 -0.59
N TYR A 169 -5.99 -23.72 -1.53
CA TYR A 169 -5.40 -24.68 -2.46
C TYR A 169 -4.44 -25.67 -1.77
N GLN A 170 -3.83 -25.28 -0.66
CA GLN A 170 -3.01 -26.20 0.16
C GLN A 170 -3.84 -27.32 0.79
N LYS A 171 -5.11 -27.05 1.07
CA LYS A 171 -6.02 -28.01 1.72
C LYS A 171 -6.90 -28.76 0.73
N TYR A 172 -7.25 -28.13 -0.38
CA TYR A 172 -8.21 -28.65 -1.34
C TYR A 172 -7.72 -28.45 -2.76
N LYS A 173 -7.87 -29.47 -3.60
CA LYS A 173 -7.61 -29.34 -5.03
C LYS A 173 -8.71 -28.52 -5.69
N LEU A 174 -8.35 -27.38 -6.28
CA LEU A 174 -9.28 -26.53 -7.02
C LEU A 174 -9.61 -27.14 -8.39
N ARG A 175 -10.90 -27.12 -8.77
CA ARG A 175 -11.36 -27.48 -10.12
C ARG A 175 -11.25 -26.29 -11.05
N GLU A 176 -11.12 -26.55 -12.35
CA GLU A 176 -11.10 -25.50 -13.39
C GLU A 176 -12.25 -24.49 -13.27
N SER A 177 -13.46 -24.98 -12.99
CA SER A 177 -14.63 -24.11 -12.79
C SER A 177 -14.49 -23.17 -11.59
N GLN A 178 -13.84 -23.63 -10.51
CA GLN A 178 -13.57 -22.81 -9.33
C GLN A 178 -12.47 -21.79 -9.62
N VAL A 179 -11.40 -22.20 -10.30
CA VAL A 179 -10.31 -21.30 -10.72
C VAL A 179 -10.88 -20.19 -11.61
N SER A 180 -11.68 -20.54 -12.62
CA SER A 180 -12.34 -19.58 -13.50
C SER A 180 -13.25 -18.61 -12.73
N ALA A 181 -14.05 -19.10 -11.79
CA ALA A 181 -14.93 -18.27 -10.97
C ALA A 181 -14.14 -17.30 -10.06
N TYR A 182 -13.04 -17.74 -9.47
CA TYR A 182 -12.16 -16.88 -8.68
C TYR A 182 -11.44 -15.85 -9.55
N THR A 183 -10.92 -16.24 -10.71
CA THR A 183 -10.28 -15.32 -11.66
C THR A 183 -11.23 -14.20 -12.08
N LYS A 184 -12.50 -14.52 -12.37
CA LYS A 184 -13.51 -13.51 -12.72
C LYS A 184 -13.71 -12.48 -11.59
N GLN A 185 -13.81 -12.93 -10.36
CA GLN A 185 -13.96 -12.06 -9.18
C GLN A 185 -12.71 -11.21 -8.93
N ILE A 186 -11.52 -11.79 -9.07
CA ILE A 186 -10.26 -11.05 -8.94
C ILE A 186 -10.15 -9.95 -10.02
N LEU A 187 -10.52 -10.28 -11.27
CA LEU A 187 -10.58 -9.31 -12.37
C LEU A 187 -11.58 -8.18 -12.10
N SER A 188 -12.75 -8.51 -11.54
CA SER A 188 -13.75 -7.52 -11.14
C SER A 188 -13.14 -6.51 -10.13
N GLY A 189 -12.46 -7.01 -9.10
CA GLY A 189 -11.75 -6.15 -8.14
C GLY A 189 -10.61 -5.33 -8.75
N LEU A 190 -9.80 -5.93 -9.63
CA LEU A 190 -8.72 -5.22 -10.32
C LEU A 190 -9.25 -4.13 -11.26
N ASN A 191 -10.31 -4.39 -12.01
CA ASN A 191 -10.94 -3.39 -12.88
C ASN A 191 -11.40 -2.18 -12.05
N TYR A 192 -12.07 -2.41 -10.92
CA TYR A 192 -12.48 -1.35 -10.00
C TYR A 192 -11.30 -0.46 -9.54
N LEU A 193 -10.16 -1.09 -9.20
CA LEU A 193 -8.94 -0.38 -8.79
C LEU A 193 -8.33 0.41 -9.95
N HIS A 194 -8.21 -0.21 -11.12
CA HIS A 194 -7.56 0.38 -12.29
C HIS A 194 -8.36 1.58 -12.85
N GLU A 195 -9.70 1.52 -12.81
CA GLU A 195 -10.57 2.66 -13.13
C GLU A 195 -10.31 3.87 -12.22
N ARG A 196 -9.97 3.62 -10.96
CA ARG A 196 -9.59 4.62 -9.96
C ARG A 196 -8.10 4.97 -9.97
N LYS A 197 -7.37 4.49 -10.98
CA LYS A 197 -5.93 4.71 -11.12
C LYS A 197 -5.11 4.17 -9.94
N VAL A 198 -5.58 3.09 -9.32
CA VAL A 198 -4.87 2.40 -8.23
C VAL A 198 -4.23 1.14 -8.78
N VAL A 199 -2.93 0.95 -8.51
CA VAL A 199 -2.19 -0.28 -8.82
C VAL A 199 -1.96 -1.04 -7.52
N HIS A 200 -2.27 -2.35 -7.47
CA HIS A 200 -2.15 -3.15 -6.26
C HIS A 200 -0.71 -3.58 -5.96
N ARG A 201 0.05 -4.02 -6.98
CA ARG A 201 1.48 -4.40 -6.91
C ARG A 201 1.87 -5.65 -6.11
N ASP A 202 0.93 -6.39 -5.54
CA ASP A 202 1.21 -7.64 -4.79
C ASP A 202 0.10 -8.68 -4.94
N ILE A 203 -0.42 -8.84 -6.17
CA ILE A 203 -1.45 -9.84 -6.48
C ILE A 203 -0.84 -11.25 -6.42
N LYS A 204 -1.37 -12.08 -5.50
CA LYS A 204 -1.02 -13.50 -5.31
C LYS A 204 -2.09 -14.19 -4.45
N CYS A 205 -2.15 -15.52 -4.46
CA CYS A 205 -3.17 -16.25 -3.67
C CYS A 205 -3.06 -15.98 -2.16
N ALA A 206 -1.89 -15.61 -1.65
CA ALA A 206 -1.71 -15.24 -0.24
C ALA A 206 -2.40 -13.91 0.14
N LYS A 207 -2.71 -13.04 -0.84
CA LYS A 207 -3.38 -11.74 -0.64
C LYS A 207 -4.83 -11.71 -1.12
N ILE A 208 -5.31 -12.80 -1.71
CA ILE A 208 -6.71 -12.99 -2.05
C ILE A 208 -7.36 -13.79 -0.92
N LEU A 209 -8.38 -13.22 -0.29
CA LEU A 209 -9.06 -13.82 0.86
C LEU A 209 -10.43 -14.37 0.47
N VAL A 210 -10.90 -15.39 1.18
CA VAL A 210 -12.14 -16.12 0.89
C VAL A 210 -13.10 -16.04 2.07
N ASP A 211 -14.36 -15.69 1.80
CA ASP A 211 -15.41 -15.58 2.82
C ASP A 211 -16.20 -16.89 3.00
N ALA A 212 -17.22 -16.85 3.86
CA ALA A 212 -18.04 -18.02 4.18
C ALA A 212 -18.87 -18.53 3.00
N SER A 213 -19.20 -17.65 2.05
CA SER A 213 -19.95 -17.97 0.82
C SER A 213 -19.06 -18.54 -0.28
N GLY A 214 -17.73 -18.45 -0.12
CA GLY A 214 -16.76 -18.79 -1.15
C GLY A 214 -16.46 -17.65 -2.11
N SER A 215 -16.91 -16.42 -1.81
CA SER A 215 -16.53 -15.24 -2.58
C SER A 215 -15.11 -14.80 -2.23
N VAL A 216 -14.39 -14.26 -3.22
CA VAL A 216 -12.99 -13.83 -3.06
C VAL A 216 -12.86 -12.31 -3.08
N LYS A 217 -11.94 -11.81 -2.26
CA LYS A 217 -11.66 -10.37 -2.16
C LYS A 217 -10.17 -10.08 -2.10
N LEU A 218 -9.76 -9.03 -2.79
CA LEU A 218 -8.40 -8.48 -2.73
C LEU A 218 -8.15 -7.84 -1.37
N ALA A 219 -7.02 -8.16 -0.77
CA ALA A 219 -6.60 -7.65 0.52
C ALA A 219 -5.15 -7.16 0.49
N ASP A 220 -4.79 -6.38 1.51
CA ASP A 220 -3.42 -5.93 1.78
C ASP A 220 -2.84 -4.93 0.76
N PHE A 221 -3.23 -3.67 0.95
CA PHE A 221 -2.89 -2.56 0.07
C PHE A 221 -1.62 -1.81 0.50
N GLY A 222 -0.80 -2.37 1.39
CA GLY A 222 0.42 -1.73 1.91
C GLY A 222 1.50 -1.43 0.86
N LEU A 223 1.37 -1.97 -0.36
CA LEU A 223 2.23 -1.66 -1.51
C LEU A 223 1.47 -0.93 -2.64
N ALA A 224 0.16 -0.71 -2.48
CA ALA A 224 -0.65 -0.09 -3.51
C ALA A 224 -0.30 1.39 -3.68
N ILE A 225 -0.39 1.89 -4.91
CA ILE A 225 -0.11 3.29 -5.22
C ILE A 225 -1.22 3.87 -6.10
N ALA A 226 -1.58 5.13 -5.84
CA ALA A 226 -2.34 5.93 -6.78
C ALA A 226 -1.39 6.40 -7.88
N SER A 227 -1.69 6.08 -9.13
CA SER A 227 -0.85 6.32 -10.32
C SER A 227 -0.51 7.80 -10.55
N ALA A 228 -1.17 8.74 -9.88
CA ALA A 228 -0.85 10.17 -9.93
C ALA A 228 0.46 10.53 -9.18
N LEU A 229 0.98 9.63 -8.33
CA LEU A 229 2.24 9.81 -7.63
C LEU A 229 3.37 9.20 -8.48
N ASN A 230 3.93 10.01 -9.38
CA ASN A 230 5.12 9.66 -10.17
C ASN A 230 6.28 9.26 -9.24
N GLY A 231 6.56 7.97 -9.18
CA GLY A 231 7.63 7.43 -8.33
C GLY A 231 7.52 5.93 -8.12
N MET A 232 7.62 5.13 -9.19
CA MET A 232 7.82 3.68 -9.05
C MET A 232 9.21 3.44 -8.43
N GLN A 233 9.24 3.13 -7.14
CA GLN A 233 10.40 2.48 -6.53
C GLN A 233 10.48 1.05 -7.10
N PRO A 234 11.57 0.69 -7.82
CA PRO A 234 11.64 -0.49 -8.69
C PRO A 234 11.73 -1.84 -7.97
N SER A 235 11.66 -1.89 -6.63
CA SER A 235 12.02 -3.09 -5.86
C SER A 235 11.02 -3.46 -4.76
N LYS A 236 9.72 -3.31 -4.99
CA LYS A 236 8.68 -3.74 -4.03
C LYS A 236 7.61 -4.61 -4.70
N GLY A 237 7.42 -5.82 -4.16
CA GLY A 237 6.47 -6.83 -4.61
C GLY A 237 7.03 -8.24 -4.37
N SER A 238 6.22 -9.28 -4.60
CA SER A 238 6.67 -10.67 -4.46
C SER A 238 7.37 -11.16 -5.72
N ALA A 239 8.67 -11.47 -5.63
CA ALA A 239 9.54 -11.75 -6.77
C ALA A 239 8.96 -12.73 -7.82
N HIS A 240 8.39 -13.86 -7.38
CA HIS A 240 7.84 -14.87 -8.30
C HIS A 240 6.59 -14.42 -9.09
N TRP A 241 5.90 -13.37 -8.64
CA TRP A 241 4.69 -12.84 -9.29
C TRP A 241 4.97 -11.49 -9.99
N MET A 242 6.21 -11.02 -9.97
CA MET A 242 6.58 -9.71 -10.50
C MET A 242 6.71 -9.77 -12.03
N ALA A 243 6.18 -8.76 -12.71
CA ALA A 243 6.29 -8.64 -14.16
C ALA A 243 7.72 -8.27 -14.58
N PRO A 244 8.21 -8.77 -15.73
CA PRO A 244 9.59 -8.57 -16.16
C PRO A 244 9.94 -7.09 -16.38
N GLU A 245 8.98 -6.26 -16.81
CA GLU A 245 9.18 -4.83 -16.96
C GLU A 245 9.36 -4.10 -15.63
N VAL A 246 8.70 -4.56 -14.56
CA VAL A 246 8.90 -4.01 -13.21
C VAL A 246 10.33 -4.28 -12.72
N TYR A 247 10.88 -5.43 -13.10
CA TYR A 247 12.26 -5.81 -12.81
C TYR A 247 13.28 -5.04 -13.66
N GLN A 248 12.97 -4.79 -14.94
CA GLN A 248 13.93 -4.28 -15.92
C GLN A 248 13.90 -2.75 -16.10
N GLN A 249 12.74 -2.08 -16.04
CA GLN A 249 12.61 -0.65 -16.35
C GLN A 249 11.42 -0.02 -15.61
N GLY A 250 11.68 0.91 -14.68
CA GLY A 250 10.66 1.63 -13.89
C GLY A 250 9.78 2.63 -14.65
N LYS A 251 9.24 2.25 -15.81
CA LYS A 251 8.25 3.02 -16.59
C LYS A 251 6.82 2.63 -16.20
N ASP A 252 5.86 3.52 -16.50
CA ASP A 252 4.42 3.50 -16.14
C ASP A 252 3.63 2.24 -16.56
N CYS A 253 4.03 1.07 -16.06
CA CYS A 253 3.49 -0.25 -16.43
C CYS A 253 2.72 -0.91 -15.29
N GLY A 254 2.39 -0.18 -14.21
CA GLY A 254 1.80 -0.75 -12.99
C GLY A 254 0.51 -1.56 -13.23
N PHE A 255 -0.41 -1.07 -14.06
CA PHE A 255 -1.65 -1.79 -14.34
C PHE A 255 -1.40 -3.12 -15.08
N ALA A 256 -0.51 -3.12 -16.07
CA ALA A 256 -0.14 -4.33 -16.79
C ALA A 256 0.57 -5.33 -15.87
N ALA A 257 1.37 -4.83 -14.92
CA ALA A 257 2.04 -5.66 -13.93
C ALA A 257 1.04 -6.39 -13.01
N ASP A 258 -0.06 -5.76 -12.59
CA ASP A 258 -1.12 -6.45 -11.84
C ASP A 258 -1.76 -7.58 -12.66
N ILE A 259 -1.93 -7.41 -13.97
CA ILE A 259 -2.47 -8.44 -14.87
C ILE A 259 -1.49 -9.59 -15.06
N TRP A 260 -0.19 -9.31 -15.14
CA TRP A 260 0.85 -10.33 -15.11
C TRP A 260 0.81 -11.13 -13.80
N SER A 261 0.80 -10.44 -12.67
CA SER A 261 0.71 -11.07 -11.34
C SER A 261 -0.57 -11.91 -11.19
N LEU A 262 -1.68 -11.50 -11.80
CA LEU A 262 -2.89 -12.31 -11.90
C LEU A 262 -2.65 -13.59 -12.72
N GLY A 263 -1.99 -13.52 -13.87
CA GLY A 263 -1.63 -14.70 -14.66
C GLY A 263 -0.82 -15.72 -13.83
N CYS A 264 0.19 -15.24 -13.11
CA CYS A 264 0.96 -16.03 -12.14
C CYS A 264 0.07 -16.63 -11.04
N THR A 265 -0.88 -15.86 -10.52
CA THR A 265 -1.83 -16.31 -9.49
C THR A 265 -2.76 -17.41 -10.02
N VAL A 266 -3.19 -17.34 -11.28
CA VAL A 266 -3.99 -18.39 -11.92
C VAL A 266 -3.19 -19.69 -12.05
N LEU A 267 -1.93 -19.60 -12.45
CA LEU A 267 -1.03 -20.75 -12.47
C LEU A 267 -0.86 -21.35 -11.07
N GLU A 268 -0.65 -20.49 -10.06
CA GLU A 268 -0.53 -20.91 -8.65
C GLU A 268 -1.78 -21.69 -8.19
N MET A 269 -2.99 -21.24 -8.55
CA MET A 269 -4.22 -21.97 -8.23
C MET A 269 -4.30 -23.36 -8.87
N PHE A 270 -3.79 -23.52 -10.10
CA PHE A 270 -3.80 -24.79 -10.81
C PHE A 270 -2.74 -25.77 -10.31
N THR A 271 -1.52 -25.27 -10.07
CA THR A 271 -0.37 -26.11 -9.71
C THR A 271 -0.28 -26.34 -8.21
N SER A 272 -0.92 -25.50 -7.39
CA SER A 272 -0.74 -25.44 -5.94
C SER A 272 0.72 -25.18 -5.52
N LYS A 273 1.51 -24.61 -6.44
CA LYS A 273 2.91 -24.22 -6.25
C LYS A 273 3.06 -22.75 -6.63
N HIS A 274 4.08 -22.09 -6.08
CA HIS A 274 4.40 -20.75 -6.57
C HIS A 274 4.78 -20.80 -8.06
N PRO A 275 4.55 -19.70 -8.79
CA PRO A 275 4.95 -19.60 -10.20
C PRO A 275 6.43 -19.92 -10.36
N TYR A 276 6.77 -20.63 -11.43
CA TYR A 276 8.15 -20.96 -11.82
C TYR A 276 8.93 -21.78 -10.78
N SER A 277 8.27 -22.54 -9.90
CA SER A 277 8.93 -23.43 -8.92
C SER A 277 9.93 -24.41 -9.55
N ASP A 278 9.69 -24.80 -10.80
CA ASP A 278 10.52 -25.77 -11.51
C ASP A 278 11.73 -25.10 -12.21
N LEU A 279 11.84 -23.76 -12.14
CA LEU A 279 12.95 -22.96 -12.66
C LEU A 279 13.91 -22.44 -11.57
N GLU A 280 13.79 -22.91 -10.32
CA GLU A 280 14.76 -22.63 -9.26
C GLU A 280 16.16 -23.15 -9.67
N GLY A 281 16.96 -22.27 -10.27
CA GLY A 281 18.26 -22.58 -10.88
C GLY A 281 18.58 -21.75 -12.12
N VAL A 282 17.61 -21.04 -12.70
CA VAL A 282 17.83 -20.11 -13.82
C VAL A 282 17.55 -18.69 -13.33
N CYS A 283 18.61 -17.94 -13.01
CA CYS A 283 18.50 -16.52 -12.69
C CYS A 283 17.94 -15.74 -13.89
N PHE A 284 16.90 -14.95 -13.66
CA PHE A 284 16.46 -13.87 -14.55
C PHE A 284 16.88 -12.51 -13.99
#